data_AF-A0A2N1Q5T5-F1
#
_entry.id   AF-A0A2N1Q5T5-F1
#
_cell.length_a   1.000
_cell.length_b   1.000
_cell.length_c   1.000
_cell.angle_alpha   90.00
_cell.angle_beta   90.00
_cell.angle_gamma   90.00
#
_symmetry.space_group_name_H-M   'P 1'
#
loop_
_entity.id
_entity.type
_entity.pdbx_description
1 polymer ?
#
loop_
_entity_poly.entity_id
_entity_poly.type
_entity_poly.pdbx_seq_one_letter_code
_entity_poly.pdbx_strand_id
1 'polypeptide(L)'
;MMIKNNLKLRTINNGGISFRFLETGDIYDVTYNDYQINLVKGNVMDGSLMNVYLRIKKDHGYISTPLIHKDILSGVSYLDHQVTYYG
;
A
#
# COMPACT_ATOMS: atom_id res chain seq x y z
N MET A 1 -5.92 -23.58 22.04
CA MET A 1 -6.40 -22.96 20.79
C MET A 1 -5.18 -22.51 20.00
N MET A 2 -5.05 -22.91 18.73
CA MET A 2 -3.93 -22.52 17.85
C MET A 2 -4.44 -21.46 16.87
N ILE A 3 -3.94 -20.24 16.96
CA ILE A 3 -4.28 -19.16 16.03
C ILE A 3 -3.30 -19.22 14.85
N LYS A 4 -3.83 -19.34 13.62
CA LYS A 4 -3.02 -19.35 12.40
C LYS A 4 -2.91 -17.92 11.85
N ASN A 5 -1.69 -17.45 11.60
CA ASN A 5 -1.44 -16.19 10.92
C ASN A 5 -1.19 -16.45 9.43
N ASN A 6 -2.26 -16.39 8.62
CA ASN A 6 -2.20 -16.60 7.18
C ASN A 6 -2.33 -15.27 6.45
N LEU A 7 -1.35 -14.39 6.62
CA LEU A 7 -1.33 -13.11 5.90
C LEU A 7 -1.09 -13.36 4.40
N LYS A 8 -2.07 -12.99 3.59
CA LYS A 8 -1.96 -13.07 2.13
C LYS A 8 -1.37 -11.78 1.60
N LEU A 9 -0.25 -11.91 0.88
CA LEU A 9 0.48 -10.80 0.32
C LEU A 9 0.69 -11.01 -1.18
N ARG A 10 0.58 -9.93 -1.94
CA ARG A 10 1.07 -9.88 -3.33
C ARG A 10 2.45 -9.26 -3.34
N THR A 11 3.36 -9.81 -4.14
CA THR A 11 4.76 -9.38 -4.16
C THR A 11 5.15 -8.95 -5.56
N ILE A 12 5.80 -7.80 -5.66
CA ILE A 12 6.57 -7.39 -6.83
C ILE A 12 8.02 -7.31 -6.42
N ASN A 13 8.91 -7.82 -7.27
CA ASN A 13 10.35 -7.80 -7.04
C ASN A 13 11.07 -7.45 -8.34
N ASN A 14 12.05 -6.54 -8.26
CA ASN A 14 12.95 -6.26 -9.37
C ASN A 14 14.30 -5.79 -8.80
N GLY A 15 15.43 -6.37 -9.25
CA GLY A 15 16.76 -5.85 -8.92
C GLY A 15 17.07 -5.72 -7.42
N GLY A 16 16.49 -6.58 -6.58
CA GLY A 16 16.68 -6.57 -5.12
C GLY A 16 15.70 -5.68 -4.35
N ILE A 17 14.93 -4.81 -5.01
CA ILE A 17 13.81 -4.11 -4.37
C ILE A 17 12.57 -5.01 -4.40
N SER A 18 11.90 -5.17 -3.26
CA SER A 18 10.64 -5.90 -3.15
C SER A 18 9.57 -5.06 -2.48
N PHE A 19 8.40 -5.00 -3.12
CA PHE A 19 7.19 -4.45 -2.54
C PHE A 19 6.24 -5.59 -2.25
N ARG A 20 5.71 -5.63 -1.03
CA ARG A 20 4.63 -6.54 -0.65
C ARG A 20 3.39 -5.75 -0.31
N PHE A 21 2.25 -6.20 -0.82
CA PHE A 21 0.96 -5.53 -0.72
C PHE A 21 -0.03 -6.43 -0.01
N LEU A 22 -0.86 -5.82 0.83
CA LEU A 22 -2.04 -6.44 1.41
C LEU A 22 -3.06 -6.74 0.30
N GLU A 23 -4.01 -7.64 0.55
CA GLU A 23 -5.08 -7.92 -0.41
C GLU A 23 -5.92 -6.67 -0.75
N THR A 24 -5.92 -5.67 0.12
CA THR A 24 -6.58 -4.37 -0.07
C THR A 24 -5.84 -3.43 -1.04
N GLY A 25 -4.60 -3.74 -1.43
CA GLY A 25 -3.75 -2.87 -2.25
C GLY A 25 -2.82 -1.95 -1.45
N ASP A 26 -3.02 -1.81 -0.15
CA ASP A 26 -2.11 -1.08 0.74
C ASP A 26 -0.74 -1.78 0.82
N ILE A 27 0.32 -0.99 0.95
CA ILE A 27 1.68 -1.53 1.07
C ILE A 27 1.88 -2.12 2.47
N TYR A 28 2.20 -3.41 2.51
CA TYR A 28 2.62 -4.10 3.73
C TYR A 28 4.05 -3.70 4.09
N ASP A 29 5.01 -3.95 3.20
CA ASP A 29 6.37 -3.46 3.34
C ASP A 29 7.11 -3.31 2.01
N VAL A 30 8.22 -2.59 2.09
CA VAL A 30 9.18 -2.37 1.02
C VAL A 30 10.55 -2.73 1.56
N THR A 31 11.27 -3.60 0.87
CA THR A 31 12.63 -4.00 1.23
C THR A 31 13.59 -3.81 0.08
N TYR A 32 14.85 -3.59 0.38
CA TYR A 32 15.96 -3.75 -0.55
C TYR A 32 16.93 -4.77 0.04
N ASN A 33 17.00 -5.95 -0.59
CA ASN A 33 17.66 -7.13 -0.03
C ASN A 33 17.16 -7.38 1.42
N ASP A 34 18.05 -7.34 2.40
CA ASP A 34 17.75 -7.61 3.81
C ASP A 34 17.31 -6.36 4.60
N TYR A 35 17.26 -5.19 3.96
CA TYR A 35 16.94 -3.93 4.62
C TYR A 35 15.49 -3.52 4.38
N GLN A 36 14.75 -3.24 5.45
CA GLN A 36 13.41 -2.67 5.37
C GLN A 36 13.49 -1.16 5.13
N ILE A 37 12.77 -0.67 4.12
CA ILE A 37 12.74 0.74 3.73
C ILE A 37 11.65 1.49 4.51
N ASN A 38 10.43 0.95 4.58
CA ASN A 38 9.36 1.56 5.37
C ASN A 38 9.55 1.26 6.87
N LEU A 39 9.30 2.23 7.74
CA LEU A 39 9.49 2.03 9.19
C LEU A 39 8.47 1.07 9.81
N VAL A 40 7.22 1.14 9.36
CA VAL A 40 6.10 0.38 9.94
C VAL A 40 5.43 -0.44 8.85
N LYS A 41 5.21 -1.73 9.15
CA LYS A 41 4.48 -2.61 8.25
C LYS A 41 2.99 -2.31 8.31
N GLY A 42 2.33 -2.34 7.15
CA GLY A 42 0.88 -2.22 7.07
C GLY A 42 0.16 -3.40 7.74
N ASN A 43 -1.13 -3.24 8.00
CA ASN A 43 -1.97 -4.32 8.51
C ASN A 43 -3.36 -4.32 7.84
N VAL A 44 -4.07 -5.44 7.92
CA VAL A 44 -5.35 -5.64 7.22
C VAL A 44 -6.46 -4.69 7.71
N MET A 45 -6.39 -4.24 8.97
CA MET A 45 -7.40 -3.35 9.55
C MET A 45 -7.18 -1.89 9.12
N ASP A 46 -5.96 -1.38 9.30
CA ASP A 46 -5.66 0.05 9.13
C ASP A 46 -5.02 0.39 7.77
N GLY A 47 -4.51 -0.61 7.03
CA GLY A 47 -3.74 -0.40 5.82
C GLY A 47 -2.29 0.00 6.11
N SER A 48 -1.72 0.85 5.24
CA SER A 48 -0.34 1.35 5.35
C SER A 48 -0.31 2.79 5.86
N LEU A 49 0.77 3.16 6.57
CA LEU A 49 1.06 4.58 6.85
C LEU A 49 1.59 5.33 5.61
N MET A 50 2.10 4.61 4.60
CA MET A 50 2.55 5.24 3.37
C MET A 50 1.36 5.56 2.48
N ASN A 51 1.25 6.81 2.05
CA ASN A 51 0.15 7.24 1.19
C ASN A 51 0.57 8.39 0.27
N VAL A 52 -0.22 8.62 -0.78
CA VAL A 52 -0.14 9.80 -1.64
C VAL A 52 -1.46 10.53 -1.49
N TYR A 53 -1.42 11.82 -1.14
CA TYR A 53 -2.64 12.60 -0.93
C TYR A 53 -2.88 13.56 -2.10
N LEU A 54 -4.07 13.49 -2.70
CA LEU A 54 -4.56 14.54 -3.58
C LEU A 54 -5.08 15.70 -2.74
N ARG A 55 -4.53 16.89 -2.94
CA ARG A 55 -4.96 18.11 -2.27
C ARG A 55 -5.57 19.09 -3.25
N ILE A 56 -6.83 19.44 -3.04
CA ILE A 56 -7.56 20.42 -3.86
C ILE A 56 -7.75 21.70 -3.04
N LYS A 57 -7.22 22.81 -3.55
CA LYS A 57 -7.44 24.14 -2.95
C LYS A 57 -8.88 24.59 -3.24
N LYS A 58 -9.57 25.05 -2.21
CA LYS A 58 -10.91 25.68 -2.25
C LYS A 58 -10.80 27.07 -1.61
N ASP A 59 -11.85 27.88 -1.74
CA ASP A 59 -11.87 29.26 -1.25
C ASP A 59 -11.55 29.38 0.26
N HIS A 60 -11.90 28.34 1.04
CA HIS A 60 -11.69 28.31 2.49
C HIS A 60 -10.78 27.17 2.98
N GLY A 61 -9.88 26.66 2.14
CA GLY A 61 -8.85 25.71 2.58
C GLY A 61 -8.49 24.63 1.57
N TYR A 62 -8.20 23.44 2.07
CA TYR A 62 -7.82 22.27 1.26
C TYR A 62 -8.68 21.07 1.61
N ILE A 63 -9.14 20.37 0.60
CA ILE A 63 -9.67 19.00 0.74
C ILE A 63 -8.52 18.05 0.43
N SER A 64 -8.29 17.06 1.30
CA SER A 64 -7.22 16.07 1.13
C SER A 64 -7.84 14.68 1.04
N THR A 65 -7.55 13.97 -0.05
CA THR A 65 -8.03 12.61 -0.31
C THR A 65 -6.84 11.66 -0.40
N PRO A 66 -6.79 10.56 0.37
CA PRO A 66 -5.75 9.54 0.20
C PRO A 66 -5.99 8.78 -1.11
N LEU A 67 -4.97 8.66 -1.95
CA LEU A 67 -5.05 7.98 -3.24
C LEU A 67 -4.66 6.50 -3.16
N ILE A 68 -3.96 6.08 -2.10
CA ILE A 68 -3.57 4.69 -1.87
C ILE A 68 -4.20 4.27 -0.55
N HIS A 69 -5.49 3.96 -0.58
CA HIS A 69 -6.19 3.47 0.61
C HIS A 69 -7.39 2.61 0.23
N LYS A 70 -7.57 1.50 0.95
CA LYS A 70 -8.63 0.51 0.69
C LYS A 70 -10.04 1.10 0.56
N ASP A 71 -10.32 2.19 1.26
CA ASP A 71 -11.66 2.79 1.31
C ASP A 71 -11.94 3.74 0.14
N ILE A 72 -10.90 4.14 -0.61
CA ILE A 72 -11.01 5.07 -1.76
C ILE A 72 -10.81 4.34 -3.09
N LEU A 73 -10.01 3.27 -3.09
CA LEU A 73 -9.67 2.55 -4.32
C LEU A 73 -10.88 1.81 -4.88
N SER A 74 -11.16 2.02 -6.16
CA SER A 74 -12.10 1.19 -6.94
C SER A 74 -11.44 -0.11 -7.43
N GLY A 75 -10.11 -0.13 -7.50
CA GLY A 75 -9.34 -1.33 -7.85
C GLY A 75 -7.84 -1.12 -7.79
N VAL A 76 -7.11 -2.23 -7.89
CA VAL A 76 -5.65 -2.28 -8.02
C VAL A 76 -5.25 -3.37 -9.00
N SER A 77 -4.31 -3.06 -9.89
CA SER A 77 -3.73 -4.00 -10.85
C SER A 77 -2.23 -4.16 -10.61
N TYR A 78 -1.75 -5.39 -10.80
CA TYR A 78 -0.36 -5.78 -10.61
C TYR A 78 0.17 -6.36 -11.91
N LEU A 79 1.30 -5.84 -12.38
CA LEU A 79 2.13 -6.40 -13.44
C LEU A 79 3.50 -6.74 -12.85
N ASP A 80 4.36 -7.41 -13.63
CA ASP A 80 5.65 -7.93 -13.16
C ASP A 80 6.51 -6.87 -12.44
N HIS A 81 6.46 -5.62 -12.90
CA HIS A 81 7.26 -4.51 -12.37
C HIS A 81 6.45 -3.22 -12.15
N GLN A 82 5.12 -3.32 -12.05
CA GLN A 82 4.25 -2.16 -11.92
C GLN A 82 3.02 -2.46 -11.05
N VAL A 83 2.61 -1.47 -10.25
CA VAL A 83 1.28 -1.44 -9.61
C VAL A 83 0.54 -0.21 -10.11
N THR A 84 -0.73 -0.40 -10.46
CA THR A 84 -1.63 0.67 -10.87
C THR A 84 -2.84 0.70 -9.95
N TYR A 85 -3.11 1.86 -9.37
CA TYR A 85 -4.25 2.13 -8.50
C TYR A 85 -5.34 2.86 -9.28
N TYR A 86 -6.59 2.49 -9.06
CA TYR A 86 -7.77 3.11 -9.68
C TYR A 86 -8.68 3.68 -8.59
N GLY A 87 -9.24 4.86 -8.83
CA GLY A 87 -10.11 5.60 -7.90
C GLY A 87 -11.00 6.57 -8.65
#